data_AF-A0A8C8IKQ1-F1
#
_entry.id   AF-A0A8C8IKQ1-F1
#
_cell.length_a   1.000
_cell.length_b   1.000
_cell.length_c   1.000
_cell.angle_alpha   90.00
_cell.angle_beta   90.00
_cell.angle_gamma   90.00
#
_symmetry.space_group_name_H-M   'P 1'
#
loop_
_entity.id
_entity.type
_entity.pdbx_description
1 polymer ?
#
loop_
_entity_poly.entity_id
_entity_poly.type
_entity_poly.pdbx_seq_one_letter_code
_entity_poly.pdbx_strand_id
1 'polypeptide(L)'
;MASDKQTEGKIVPMDENKENATEDGIGLEILQIIKDSQQQHGLRHGDYQRYRGYCSRRLRRLRKTLGFKCGNRHKFTGKKVTVEMLSDNRYLLLVLMEAERAWSYAMQLKQEANTEPRKRFHLLSRLRKAAKHGERLEKLCESPRVDAKTKLEAQAYTSYLSGMVRFELQEWKAATEAFNKCKTIYEKLASAFTEELAVLYHQRVEEISPNIRYCAYNIGDQNAMNELMQMRLSAGGGGGMMAEKLEALITQTRAKQAATMSEVEWRGRTVPVKIDKARIFLLGLGDNEAAIAQAANEETKERLYETLLAECRDTIQAVREELKTEAKQRERSDEASGKVSNLQFLHSYLTYIKLWTVVKRNESMAHMLQAKLKEPQTDENKRGPRPQDLIRLYDIILQSLAELSTLQGLEEDHTFQKEVALKMLVYKAYRSSLTSPSLSPRCFFIAQSYVLVKKWSEALVLYERVLKYAKEVQSKAKSLNNSLKDLPDVQELITEVNAEKYSLQAAAILDTEDAPEAPSQQKVKDNTPLCERLDNFHLDPTLVGKQPNLVQFPPDFQPIPCKPLFFDLALNHVAFPPLDDKVEQKGKGGLTGYIKGIFGFGS
;
A
#
# COMPACT_ATOMS: atom_id res chain seq x y z
N MET A 1 -71.38 -53.79 -44.50
CA MET A 1 -71.11 -52.89 -43.35
C MET A 1 -70.64 -53.79 -42.22
N ALA A 2 -69.37 -54.19 -42.26
CA ALA A 2 -68.24 -53.55 -41.58
C ALA A 2 -68.15 -54.02 -40.12
N SER A 3 -67.26 -55.00 -39.91
CA SER A 3 -66.92 -55.61 -38.63
C SER A 3 -65.39 -55.60 -38.43
N ASP A 4 -65.02 -55.20 -37.23
CA ASP A 4 -63.85 -55.54 -36.41
C ASP A 4 -62.39 -55.09 -36.73
N LYS A 5 -61.93 -54.24 -35.78
CA LYS A 5 -60.68 -54.23 -34.98
C LYS A 5 -59.30 -54.50 -35.62
N GLN A 6 -58.44 -53.48 -35.50
CA GLN A 6 -57.12 -53.41 -34.80
C GLN A 6 -56.55 -52.01 -35.14
N THR A 7 -56.02 -51.15 -34.26
CA THR A 7 -54.87 -51.31 -33.36
C THR A 7 -54.79 -50.17 -32.33
N GLU A 8 -54.21 -50.50 -31.17
CA GLU A 8 -53.61 -49.69 -30.09
C GLU A 8 -52.94 -48.38 -30.57
N GLY A 9 -52.89 -47.25 -29.88
CA GLY A 9 -52.86 -46.95 -28.45
C GLY A 9 -51.65 -46.05 -28.16
N LYS A 10 -51.83 -44.71 -28.09
CA LYS A 10 -50.87 -43.82 -27.43
C LYS A 10 -51.53 -42.55 -26.90
N ILE A 11 -51.28 -42.33 -25.61
CA ILE A 11 -51.94 -41.42 -24.68
C ILE A 11 -51.37 -40.00 -24.81
N VAL A 12 -52.27 -39.01 -24.79
CA VAL A 12 -52.01 -37.58 -24.52
C VAL A 12 -52.33 -37.32 -23.03
N PRO A 13 -51.58 -36.44 -22.35
CA PRO A 13 -52.21 -35.26 -21.76
C PRO A 13 -51.38 -34.00 -22.08
N MET A 14 -51.97 -33.03 -22.78
CA MET A 14 -52.61 -31.82 -22.23
C MET A 14 -51.61 -30.84 -21.59
N ASP A 15 -51.45 -29.73 -22.32
CA ASP A 15 -50.90 -28.43 -21.92
C ASP A 15 -51.39 -28.02 -20.53
N GLU A 16 -50.47 -27.62 -19.65
CA GLU A 16 -50.67 -26.50 -18.72
C GLU A 16 -49.33 -25.76 -18.54
N ASN A 17 -49.41 -24.42 -18.63
CA ASN A 17 -48.39 -23.40 -18.34
C ASN A 17 -47.32 -23.10 -19.42
N LYS A 18 -47.78 -22.56 -20.55
CA LYS A 18 -47.00 -21.57 -21.33
C LYS A 18 -47.32 -20.17 -20.82
N GLU A 19 -46.53 -19.65 -19.90
CA GLU A 19 -46.34 -18.20 -19.74
C GLU A 19 -45.04 -17.96 -18.96
N ASN A 20 -44.18 -17.11 -19.54
CA ASN A 20 -42.87 -16.62 -19.05
C ASN A 20 -41.60 -17.42 -19.41
N ALA A 21 -41.38 -17.70 -20.69
CA ALA A 21 -40.01 -17.87 -21.21
C ALA A 21 -39.56 -16.54 -21.83
N THR A 22 -38.77 -15.75 -21.10
CA THR A 22 -38.00 -14.65 -21.68
C THR A 22 -37.08 -15.19 -22.76
N GLU A 23 -36.97 -14.51 -23.90
CA GLU A 23 -36.04 -14.86 -24.97
C GLU A 23 -34.59 -14.80 -24.46
N ASP A 24 -34.01 -15.96 -24.13
CA ASP A 24 -32.63 -16.06 -23.61
C ASP A 24 -31.60 -15.74 -24.72
N GLY A 25 -31.22 -14.47 -24.82
CA GLY A 25 -30.11 -14.01 -25.66
C GLY A 25 -28.77 -14.62 -25.23
N ILE A 26 -27.86 -14.82 -26.19
CA ILE A 26 -26.53 -15.37 -25.91
C ILE A 26 -25.70 -14.34 -25.12
N GLY A 27 -25.37 -14.66 -23.87
CA GLY A 27 -24.50 -13.86 -23.01
C GLY A 27 -23.03 -14.32 -22.99
N LEU A 28 -22.11 -13.37 -22.98
CA LEU A 28 -20.66 -13.58 -22.81
C LEU A 28 -20.05 -12.45 -22.00
N GLU A 29 -19.52 -12.78 -20.83
CA GLU A 29 -18.78 -11.86 -19.96
C GLU A 29 -17.32 -11.75 -20.42
N ILE A 30 -17.09 -10.88 -21.40
CA ILE A 30 -15.80 -10.68 -22.05
C ILE A 30 -14.76 -10.26 -21.02
N LEU A 31 -15.05 -9.26 -20.18
CA LEU A 31 -14.07 -8.71 -19.24
C LEU A 31 -13.67 -9.74 -18.17
N GLN A 32 -14.63 -10.50 -17.64
CA GLN A 32 -14.37 -11.55 -16.65
C GLN A 32 -13.49 -12.65 -17.26
N ILE A 33 -13.87 -13.14 -18.45
CA ILE A 33 -13.13 -14.21 -19.14
C ILE A 33 -11.68 -13.80 -19.40
N ILE A 34 -11.42 -12.56 -19.85
CA ILE A 34 -10.05 -12.13 -20.11
C ILE A 34 -9.25 -11.97 -18.82
N LYS A 35 -9.80 -11.37 -17.76
CA LYS A 35 -9.05 -11.14 -16.51
C LYS A 35 -8.73 -12.46 -15.81
N ASP A 36 -9.68 -13.39 -15.72
CA ASP A 36 -9.44 -14.71 -15.13
C ASP A 36 -8.40 -15.50 -15.93
N SER A 37 -8.55 -15.51 -17.27
CA SER A 37 -7.61 -16.21 -18.15
C SER A 37 -6.21 -15.61 -18.08
N GLN A 38 -6.09 -14.29 -17.97
CA GLN A 38 -4.81 -13.59 -17.85
C GLN A 38 -4.15 -13.89 -16.50
N GLN A 39 -4.88 -13.80 -15.39
CA GLN A 39 -4.37 -14.08 -14.04
C GLN A 39 -3.91 -15.53 -13.90
N GLN A 40 -4.69 -16.50 -14.39
CA GLN A 40 -4.38 -17.93 -14.26
C GLN A 40 -3.21 -18.38 -15.15
N HIS A 41 -3.01 -17.73 -16.31
CA HIS A 41 -2.10 -18.23 -17.35
C HIS A 41 -0.86 -17.37 -17.60
N GLY A 42 -0.42 -16.60 -16.59
CA GLY A 42 0.94 -16.04 -16.53
C GLY A 42 1.02 -14.53 -16.37
N LEU A 43 -0.06 -13.79 -16.62
CA LEU A 43 -0.01 -12.32 -16.56
C LEU A 43 0.17 -11.80 -15.13
N ARG A 44 -0.19 -12.59 -14.10
CA ARG A 44 0.14 -12.31 -12.69
C ARG A 44 1.66 -12.13 -12.47
N HIS A 45 2.49 -12.78 -13.28
CA HIS A 45 3.96 -12.68 -13.23
C HIS A 45 4.54 -11.93 -14.45
N GLY A 46 3.70 -11.27 -15.26
CA GLY A 46 4.14 -10.53 -16.45
C GLY A 46 4.57 -11.39 -17.65
N ASP A 47 4.24 -12.69 -17.68
CA ASP A 47 4.60 -13.60 -18.78
C ASP A 47 3.55 -13.60 -19.90
N TYR A 48 3.73 -12.70 -20.86
CA TYR A 48 2.87 -12.59 -22.04
C TYR A 48 3.04 -13.76 -23.03
N GLN A 49 4.22 -14.38 -23.08
CA GLN A 49 4.48 -15.49 -23.99
C GLN A 49 3.66 -16.73 -23.61
N ARG A 50 3.58 -17.03 -22.31
CA ARG A 50 2.76 -18.13 -21.78
C ARG A 50 1.28 -17.91 -22.05
N TYR A 51 0.77 -16.68 -21.83
CA TYR A 51 -0.62 -16.35 -22.11
C TYR A 51 -0.95 -16.48 -23.60
N ARG A 52 -0.09 -16.00 -24.51
CA ARG A 52 -0.23 -16.22 -25.96
C ARG A 52 -0.30 -17.70 -26.34
N GLY A 53 0.54 -18.53 -25.71
CA GLY A 53 0.54 -19.98 -25.89
C GLY A 53 -0.75 -20.65 -25.41
N TYR A 54 -1.30 -20.17 -24.28
CA TYR A 54 -2.62 -20.57 -23.81
C TYR A 54 -3.73 -20.20 -24.81
N CYS A 55 -3.81 -18.94 -25.25
CA CYS A 55 -4.83 -18.49 -26.22
C CYS A 55 -4.78 -19.32 -27.51
N SER A 56 -3.58 -19.63 -28.00
CA SER A 56 -3.39 -20.48 -29.19
C SER A 56 -3.90 -21.91 -29.01
N ARG A 57 -3.65 -22.52 -27.84
CA ARG A 57 -4.14 -23.86 -27.50
C ARG A 57 -5.65 -23.89 -27.29
N ARG A 58 -6.22 -22.89 -26.60
CA ARG A 58 -7.67 -22.75 -26.38
C ARG A 58 -8.40 -22.58 -27.70
N LEU A 59 -7.90 -21.71 -28.58
CA LEU A 59 -8.44 -21.51 -29.93
C LEU A 59 -8.35 -22.79 -30.78
N ARG A 60 -7.27 -23.58 -30.69
CA ARG A 60 -7.19 -24.89 -31.37
C ARG A 60 -8.24 -25.87 -30.86
N ARG A 61 -8.47 -25.93 -29.54
CA ARG A 61 -9.51 -26.79 -28.94
C ARG A 61 -10.92 -26.37 -29.38
N LEU A 62 -11.24 -25.08 -29.29
CA LEU A 62 -12.53 -24.54 -29.73
C LEU A 62 -12.81 -24.84 -31.21
N ARG A 63 -11.82 -24.64 -32.08
CA ARG A 63 -11.95 -25.00 -33.51
C ARG A 63 -12.15 -26.49 -33.76
N LYS A 64 -11.55 -27.35 -32.92
CA LYS A 64 -11.74 -28.81 -33.03
C LYS A 64 -13.14 -29.21 -32.58
N THR A 65 -13.62 -28.67 -31.46
CA THR A 65 -14.94 -28.95 -30.89
C THR A 65 -16.07 -28.46 -31.80
N LEU A 66 -15.95 -27.24 -32.36
CA LEU A 66 -16.96 -26.66 -33.25
C LEU A 66 -16.87 -27.15 -34.71
N GLY A 67 -15.96 -28.08 -35.02
CA GLY A 67 -15.69 -28.49 -36.41
C GLY A 67 -15.15 -27.36 -37.32
N PHE A 68 -14.79 -26.20 -36.75
CA PHE A 68 -14.35 -25.01 -37.45
C PHE A 68 -12.86 -25.07 -37.84
N LYS A 69 -12.50 -26.05 -38.68
CA LYS A 69 -11.13 -26.20 -39.22
C LYS A 69 -10.91 -25.21 -40.37
N CYS A 70 -9.87 -24.39 -40.28
CA CYS A 70 -9.50 -23.38 -41.29
C CYS A 70 -8.77 -23.96 -42.51
N GLY A 71 -9.18 -25.14 -42.98
CA GLY A 71 -8.57 -25.85 -44.10
C GLY A 71 -7.98 -27.21 -43.72
N ASN A 72 -7.49 -27.92 -44.73
CA ASN A 72 -6.83 -29.22 -44.63
C ASN A 72 -5.30 -29.06 -44.71
N ARG A 73 -4.53 -30.13 -44.47
CA ARG A 73 -3.05 -30.12 -44.45
C ARG A 73 -2.41 -29.44 -45.67
N HIS A 74 -3.08 -29.46 -46.83
CA HIS A 74 -2.55 -28.98 -48.11
C HIS A 74 -3.19 -27.68 -48.64
N LYS A 75 -4.31 -27.22 -48.06
CA LYS A 75 -5.02 -26.00 -48.52
C LYS A 75 -5.63 -25.26 -47.33
N PHE A 76 -5.31 -23.97 -47.23
CA PHE A 76 -5.91 -23.07 -46.24
C PHE A 76 -7.23 -22.49 -46.77
N THR A 77 -8.31 -22.61 -46.00
CA THR A 77 -9.58 -21.95 -46.29
C THR A 77 -9.91 -21.03 -45.13
N GLY A 78 -9.90 -19.72 -45.39
CA GLY A 78 -10.23 -18.70 -44.40
C GLY A 78 -11.71 -18.68 -44.07
N LYS A 79 -12.17 -19.63 -43.23
CA LYS A 79 -13.54 -19.65 -42.73
C LYS A 79 -13.78 -18.43 -41.85
N LYS A 80 -14.77 -17.63 -42.21
CA LYS A 80 -15.22 -16.47 -41.44
C LYS A 80 -16.45 -16.90 -40.63
N VAL A 81 -16.45 -16.60 -39.33
CA VAL A 81 -17.66 -16.64 -38.48
C VAL A 81 -18.67 -15.65 -39.08
N THR A 82 -19.86 -16.16 -39.41
CA THR A 82 -21.03 -15.41 -39.91
C THR A 82 -22.10 -15.34 -38.82
N VAL A 83 -23.05 -14.40 -38.96
CA VAL A 83 -24.12 -14.15 -37.98
C VAL A 83 -25.02 -15.38 -37.78
N GLU A 84 -25.21 -16.19 -38.82
CA GLU A 84 -26.01 -17.42 -38.77
C GLU A 84 -25.42 -18.50 -37.85
N MET A 85 -24.09 -18.49 -37.65
CA MET A 85 -23.39 -19.45 -36.77
C MET A 85 -23.48 -19.07 -35.28
N LEU A 86 -24.09 -17.93 -34.93
CA LEU A 86 -24.27 -17.45 -33.57
C LEU A 86 -25.40 -18.20 -32.84
N SER A 87 -25.37 -19.53 -32.87
CA SER A 87 -26.22 -20.39 -32.02
C SER A 87 -25.51 -20.72 -30.70
N ASP A 88 -24.17 -20.82 -30.74
CA ASP A 88 -23.33 -21.09 -29.56
C ASP A 88 -22.48 -19.86 -29.19
N ASN A 89 -22.38 -19.55 -27.89
CA ASN A 89 -21.47 -18.53 -27.35
C ASN A 89 -19.98 -18.78 -27.69
N ARG A 90 -19.65 -20.03 -28.02
CA ARG A 90 -18.28 -20.49 -28.30
C ARG A 90 -17.70 -19.85 -29.56
N TYR A 91 -18.54 -19.42 -30.50
CA TYR A 91 -18.10 -18.70 -31.70
C TYR A 91 -17.64 -17.28 -31.38
N LEU A 92 -18.30 -16.59 -30.45
CA LEU A 92 -17.86 -15.27 -29.94
C LEU A 92 -16.54 -15.42 -29.19
N LEU A 93 -16.45 -16.43 -28.31
CA LEU A 93 -15.21 -16.76 -27.59
C LEU A 93 -14.04 -17.07 -28.55
N LEU A 94 -14.29 -17.70 -29.70
CA LEU A 94 -13.26 -17.98 -30.70
C LEU A 94 -12.66 -16.68 -31.27
N VAL A 95 -13.49 -15.68 -31.58
CA VAL A 95 -13.03 -14.37 -32.09
C VAL A 95 -12.32 -13.58 -30.98
N LEU A 96 -12.84 -13.62 -29.76
CA LEU A 96 -12.19 -13.02 -28.59
C LEU A 96 -10.77 -13.58 -28.37
N MET A 97 -10.60 -14.91 -28.45
CA MET A 97 -9.29 -15.55 -28.32
C MET A 97 -8.32 -15.19 -29.48
N GLU A 98 -8.84 -14.85 -30.66
CA GLU A 98 -8.02 -14.31 -31.76
C GLU A 98 -7.49 -12.91 -31.46
N ALA A 99 -8.34 -12.04 -30.90
CA ALA A 99 -7.97 -10.70 -30.45
C ALA A 99 -6.95 -10.75 -29.30
N GLU A 100 -7.23 -11.52 -28.25
CA GLU A 100 -6.36 -11.67 -27.08
C GLU A 100 -4.97 -12.23 -27.44
N ARG A 101 -4.90 -13.19 -28.36
CA ARG A 101 -3.61 -13.71 -28.84
C ARG A 101 -2.79 -12.62 -29.55
N ALA A 102 -3.43 -11.77 -30.34
CA ALA A 102 -2.75 -10.68 -31.04
C ALA A 102 -2.32 -9.57 -30.07
N TRP A 103 -3.18 -9.21 -29.11
CA TRP A 103 -2.88 -8.26 -28.04
C TRP A 103 -1.72 -8.73 -27.15
N SER A 104 -1.76 -9.98 -26.68
CA SER A 104 -0.71 -10.58 -25.87
C SER A 104 0.65 -10.59 -26.59
N TYR A 105 0.66 -10.86 -27.91
CA TYR A 105 1.88 -10.77 -28.69
C TYR A 105 2.37 -9.32 -28.82
N ALA A 106 1.48 -8.35 -28.99
CA ALA A 106 1.88 -6.95 -28.99
C ALA A 106 2.50 -6.52 -27.66
N MET A 107 1.95 -6.95 -26.52
CA MET A 107 2.51 -6.63 -25.21
C MET A 107 3.86 -7.30 -24.95
N GLN A 108 4.05 -8.55 -25.40
CA GLN A 108 5.37 -9.20 -25.40
C GLN A 108 6.39 -8.36 -26.19
N LEU A 109 6.03 -7.95 -27.42
CA LEU A 109 6.91 -7.12 -28.26
C LEU A 109 7.15 -5.74 -27.65
N LYS A 110 6.27 -5.26 -26.77
CA LYS A 110 6.45 -3.98 -26.06
C LYS A 110 7.58 -4.07 -25.05
N GLN A 111 7.69 -5.19 -24.34
CA GLN A 111 8.81 -5.46 -23.44
C GLN A 111 10.12 -5.65 -24.22
N GLU A 112 10.09 -6.42 -25.32
CA GLU A 112 11.26 -6.65 -26.19
C GLU A 112 11.72 -5.37 -26.92
N ALA A 113 10.82 -4.42 -27.17
CA ALA A 113 11.15 -3.16 -27.84
C ALA A 113 12.04 -2.22 -27.01
N ASN A 114 12.19 -2.48 -25.71
CA ASN A 114 13.08 -1.71 -24.84
C ASN A 114 14.55 -1.94 -25.20
N THR A 115 14.89 -3.15 -25.65
CA THR A 115 16.23 -3.50 -26.13
C THR A 115 16.33 -3.36 -27.65
N GLU A 116 15.25 -3.64 -28.39
CA GLU A 116 15.22 -3.69 -29.86
C GLU A 116 14.13 -2.77 -30.45
N PRO A 117 14.42 -1.48 -30.69
CA PRO A 117 13.42 -0.49 -31.12
C PRO A 117 12.66 -0.87 -32.40
N ARG A 118 13.30 -1.64 -33.30
CA ARG A 118 12.68 -2.11 -34.56
C ARG A 118 11.45 -3.00 -34.33
N LYS A 119 11.35 -3.68 -33.18
CA LYS A 119 10.19 -4.51 -32.83
C LYS A 119 8.91 -3.69 -32.66
N ARG A 120 9.01 -2.38 -32.46
CA ARG A 120 7.86 -1.45 -32.36
C ARG A 120 6.97 -1.47 -33.60
N PHE A 121 7.54 -1.62 -34.80
CA PHE A 121 6.75 -1.78 -36.03
C PHE A 121 5.90 -3.07 -36.02
N HIS A 122 6.48 -4.17 -35.53
CA HIS A 122 5.77 -5.43 -35.41
C HIS A 122 4.66 -5.35 -34.35
N LEU A 123 4.92 -4.69 -33.22
CA LEU A 123 3.94 -4.41 -32.17
C LEU A 123 2.70 -3.69 -32.74
N LEU A 124 2.90 -2.61 -33.50
CA LEU A 124 1.79 -1.84 -34.08
C LEU A 124 0.94 -2.68 -35.03
N SER A 125 1.59 -3.53 -35.86
CA SER A 125 0.88 -4.46 -36.74
C SER A 125 0.01 -5.46 -35.96
N ARG A 126 0.51 -5.96 -34.82
CA ARG A 126 -0.25 -6.87 -33.95
C ARG A 126 -1.40 -6.18 -33.23
N LEU A 127 -1.22 -4.96 -32.72
CA LEU A 127 -2.30 -4.19 -32.11
C LEU A 127 -3.40 -3.84 -33.10
N ARG A 128 -3.04 -3.37 -34.31
CA ARG A 128 -4.02 -3.11 -35.39
C ARG A 128 -4.80 -4.37 -35.73
N LYS A 129 -4.15 -5.54 -35.73
CA LYS A 129 -4.82 -6.82 -35.95
C LYS A 129 -5.77 -7.16 -34.79
N ALA A 130 -5.38 -6.92 -33.54
CA ALA A 130 -6.25 -7.12 -32.38
C ALA A 130 -7.49 -6.22 -32.46
N ALA A 131 -7.33 -4.93 -32.76
CA ALA A 131 -8.43 -4.00 -32.94
C ALA A 131 -9.40 -4.44 -34.06
N LYS A 132 -8.89 -4.90 -35.22
CA LYS A 132 -9.73 -5.48 -36.28
C LYS A 132 -10.51 -6.72 -35.84
N HIS A 133 -9.94 -7.55 -34.96
CA HIS A 133 -10.67 -8.68 -34.39
C HIS A 133 -11.75 -8.22 -33.38
N GLY A 134 -11.49 -7.15 -32.62
CA GLY A 134 -12.47 -6.47 -31.76
C GLY A 134 -13.64 -5.88 -32.55
N GLU A 135 -13.37 -5.08 -33.59
CA GLU A 135 -14.40 -4.53 -34.48
C GLU A 135 -15.25 -5.62 -35.12
N ARG A 136 -14.63 -6.75 -35.46
CA ARG A 136 -15.35 -7.91 -35.98
C ARG A 136 -16.24 -8.55 -34.91
N LEU A 137 -15.77 -8.65 -33.68
CA LEU A 137 -16.56 -9.17 -32.55
C LEU A 137 -17.77 -8.27 -32.31
N GLU A 138 -17.58 -6.95 -32.28
CA GLU A 138 -18.64 -5.96 -32.14
C GLU A 138 -19.72 -6.11 -33.21
N LYS A 139 -19.32 -6.21 -34.49
CA LYS A 139 -20.26 -6.46 -35.61
C LYS A 139 -21.03 -7.76 -35.50
N LEU A 140 -20.45 -8.80 -34.88
CA LEU A 140 -21.16 -10.05 -34.61
C LEU A 140 -22.15 -9.88 -33.45
N CYS A 141 -21.78 -9.10 -32.43
CA CYS A 141 -22.63 -8.80 -31.29
C CYS A 141 -23.81 -7.88 -31.63
N GLU A 142 -23.76 -7.08 -32.70
CA GLU A 142 -24.90 -6.26 -33.18
C GLU A 142 -26.14 -7.08 -33.56
N SER A 143 -25.98 -8.40 -33.75
CA SER A 143 -27.09 -9.33 -34.02
C SER A 143 -28.20 -9.25 -32.95
N PRO A 144 -29.48 -9.42 -33.32
CA PRO A 144 -30.58 -9.48 -32.36
C PRO A 144 -30.50 -10.67 -31.39
N ARG A 145 -29.69 -11.70 -31.71
CA ARG A 145 -29.54 -12.91 -30.88
C ARG A 145 -28.64 -12.73 -29.65
N VAL A 146 -27.95 -11.60 -29.55
CA VAL A 146 -26.99 -11.31 -28.48
C VAL A 146 -27.62 -10.34 -27.49
N ASP A 147 -27.40 -10.61 -26.21
CA ASP A 147 -27.88 -9.78 -25.11
C ASP A 147 -27.30 -8.35 -25.16
N ALA A 148 -27.99 -7.42 -24.49
CA ALA A 148 -27.56 -6.03 -24.43
C ALA A 148 -26.22 -5.87 -23.68
N LYS A 149 -25.96 -6.73 -22.68
CA LYS A 149 -24.71 -6.73 -21.89
C LYS A 149 -23.49 -7.05 -22.77
N THR A 150 -23.51 -8.15 -23.52
CA THR A 150 -22.36 -8.52 -24.38
C THR A 150 -22.15 -7.51 -25.50
N LYS A 151 -23.21 -6.86 -26.00
CA LYS A 151 -23.08 -5.74 -26.96
C LYS A 151 -22.24 -4.60 -26.39
N LEU A 152 -22.59 -4.13 -25.18
CA LEU A 152 -21.85 -3.06 -24.51
C LEU A 152 -20.42 -3.48 -24.15
N GLU A 153 -20.22 -4.71 -23.66
CA GLU A 153 -18.87 -5.21 -23.37
C GLU A 153 -17.99 -5.33 -24.62
N ALA A 154 -18.55 -5.78 -25.74
CA ALA A 154 -17.83 -5.84 -27.01
C ALA A 154 -17.44 -4.44 -27.50
N GLN A 155 -18.35 -3.47 -27.42
CA GLN A 155 -18.07 -2.07 -27.74
C GLN A 155 -16.98 -1.46 -26.85
N ALA A 156 -17.02 -1.74 -25.55
CA ALA A 156 -16.00 -1.29 -24.60
C ALA A 156 -14.63 -1.93 -24.90
N TYR A 157 -14.60 -3.24 -25.19
CA TYR A 157 -13.37 -3.96 -25.54
C TYR A 157 -12.76 -3.46 -26.87
N THR A 158 -13.58 -3.23 -27.90
CA THR A 158 -13.10 -2.62 -29.16
C THR A 158 -12.56 -1.22 -28.92
N SER A 159 -13.27 -0.40 -28.14
CA SER A 159 -12.84 0.97 -27.81
C SER A 159 -11.50 0.97 -27.05
N TYR A 160 -11.32 0.03 -26.13
CA TYR A 160 -10.04 -0.20 -25.43
C TYR A 160 -8.90 -0.53 -26.40
N LEU A 161 -9.08 -1.52 -27.28
CA LEU A 161 -8.03 -1.93 -28.24
C LEU A 161 -7.70 -0.83 -29.23
N SER A 162 -8.71 -0.11 -29.72
CA SER A 162 -8.55 1.05 -30.60
C SER A 162 -7.83 2.20 -29.91
N GLY A 163 -8.14 2.47 -28.64
CA GLY A 163 -7.42 3.43 -27.80
C GLY A 163 -5.94 3.04 -27.68
N MET A 164 -5.63 1.77 -27.41
CA MET A 164 -4.25 1.27 -27.34
C MET A 164 -3.48 1.41 -28.67
N VAL A 165 -4.13 1.18 -29.81
CA VAL A 165 -3.51 1.40 -31.13
C VAL A 165 -3.16 2.87 -31.33
N ARG A 166 -4.13 3.77 -31.11
CA ARG A 166 -3.95 5.23 -31.30
C ARG A 166 -2.94 5.81 -30.31
N PHE A 167 -2.92 5.29 -29.08
CA PHE A 167 -1.93 5.63 -28.06
C PHE A 167 -0.51 5.31 -28.52
N GLU A 168 -0.26 4.10 -29.05
CA GLU A 168 1.07 3.74 -29.57
C GLU A 168 1.44 4.47 -30.87
N LEU A 169 0.45 4.98 -31.62
CA LEU A 169 0.66 5.89 -32.75
C LEU A 169 0.89 7.35 -32.34
N GLN A 170 0.81 7.67 -31.04
CA GLN A 170 0.95 9.04 -30.49
C GLN A 170 -0.14 10.01 -30.96
N GLU A 171 -1.28 9.50 -31.41
CA GLU A 171 -2.46 10.30 -31.77
C GLU A 171 -3.29 10.58 -30.50
N TRP A 172 -2.80 11.51 -29.67
CA TRP A 172 -3.32 11.73 -28.31
C TRP A 172 -4.82 12.05 -28.27
N LYS A 173 -5.31 12.94 -29.15
CA LYS A 173 -6.73 13.33 -29.19
C LYS A 173 -7.65 12.16 -29.51
N ALA A 174 -7.31 11.38 -30.53
CA ALA A 174 -8.09 10.23 -30.96
C ALA A 174 -7.99 9.06 -29.95
N ALA A 175 -6.87 8.93 -29.23
CA ALA A 175 -6.69 7.98 -28.15
C ALA A 175 -7.56 8.34 -26.93
N THR A 176 -7.57 9.61 -26.50
CA THR A 176 -8.42 10.09 -25.40
C THR A 176 -9.90 9.86 -25.69
N GLU A 177 -10.37 10.15 -26.90
CA GLU A 177 -11.75 9.90 -27.29
C GLU A 177 -12.14 8.42 -27.16
N ALA A 178 -11.29 7.51 -27.65
CA ALA A 178 -11.52 6.07 -27.56
C ALA A 178 -11.47 5.55 -26.12
N PHE A 179 -10.54 6.05 -25.30
CA PHE A 179 -10.47 5.68 -23.89
C PHE A 179 -11.62 6.26 -23.06
N ASN A 180 -12.09 7.47 -23.35
CA ASN A 180 -13.27 8.05 -22.70
C ASN A 180 -14.55 7.29 -23.09
N LYS A 181 -14.68 6.86 -24.35
CA LYS A 181 -15.75 5.95 -24.77
C LYS A 181 -15.69 4.63 -23.99
N CYS A 182 -14.50 4.05 -23.85
CA CYS A 182 -14.30 2.83 -23.04
C CYS A 182 -14.68 3.05 -21.56
N LYS A 183 -14.22 4.15 -20.95
CA LYS A 183 -14.49 4.53 -19.56
C LYS A 183 -16.00 4.68 -19.30
N THR A 184 -16.67 5.50 -20.10
CA THR A 184 -18.11 5.76 -19.96
C THR A 184 -18.97 4.52 -20.11
N ILE A 185 -18.60 3.58 -20.99
CA ILE A 185 -19.34 2.31 -21.13
C ILE A 185 -19.13 1.44 -19.89
N TYR A 186 -17.89 1.27 -19.42
CA TYR A 186 -17.63 0.45 -18.23
C TYR A 186 -18.20 1.06 -16.95
N GLU A 187 -18.24 2.38 -16.81
CA GLU A 187 -18.92 3.04 -15.68
C GLU A 187 -20.44 2.82 -15.70
N LYS A 188 -21.07 2.89 -16.89
CA LYS A 188 -22.49 2.57 -17.05
C LYS A 188 -22.80 1.10 -16.77
N LEU A 189 -21.91 0.19 -17.15
CA LEU A 189 -22.03 -1.23 -16.81
C LEU A 189 -21.86 -1.44 -15.29
N ALA A 190 -20.89 -0.77 -14.66
CA ALA A 190 -20.67 -0.85 -13.22
C ALA A 190 -21.89 -0.38 -12.41
N SER A 191 -22.55 0.70 -12.84
CA SER A 191 -23.74 1.23 -12.16
C SER A 191 -25.00 0.38 -12.35
N ALA A 192 -25.01 -0.55 -13.31
CA ALA A 192 -26.19 -1.32 -13.69
C ALA A 192 -26.25 -2.72 -13.07
N PHE A 193 -25.13 -3.23 -12.54
CA PHE A 193 -25.02 -4.59 -12.01
C PHE A 193 -24.70 -4.60 -10.50
N THR A 194 -24.59 -5.80 -9.93
CA THR A 194 -24.25 -6.03 -8.52
C THR A 194 -22.84 -5.51 -8.18
N GLU A 195 -22.62 -5.16 -6.91
CA GLU A 195 -21.33 -4.61 -6.43
C GLU A 195 -20.13 -5.51 -6.77
N GLU A 196 -20.30 -6.84 -6.78
CA GLU A 196 -19.23 -7.79 -7.13
C GLU A 196 -18.73 -7.64 -8.58
N LEU A 197 -19.65 -7.49 -9.55
CA LEU A 197 -19.30 -7.25 -10.95
C LEU A 197 -18.85 -5.81 -11.18
N ALA A 198 -19.38 -4.86 -10.41
CA ALA A 198 -18.96 -3.45 -10.48
C ALA A 198 -17.47 -3.28 -10.14
N VAL A 199 -16.94 -4.04 -9.17
CA VAL A 199 -15.51 -4.04 -8.82
C VAL A 199 -14.64 -4.35 -10.03
N LEU A 200 -15.00 -5.35 -10.84
CA LEU A 200 -14.25 -5.72 -12.05
C LEU A 200 -14.19 -4.57 -13.08
N TYR A 201 -15.34 -3.92 -13.31
CA TYR A 201 -15.42 -2.80 -14.25
C TYR A 201 -14.67 -1.56 -13.74
N HIS A 202 -14.77 -1.25 -12.44
CA HIS A 202 -14.00 -0.17 -11.81
C HIS A 202 -12.50 -0.40 -11.90
N GLN A 203 -12.02 -1.62 -11.61
CA GLN A 203 -10.61 -1.98 -11.80
C GLN A 203 -10.14 -1.75 -13.24
N ARG A 204 -11.01 -1.99 -14.23
CA ARG A 204 -10.68 -1.74 -15.64
C ARG A 204 -10.60 -0.25 -15.97
N VAL A 205 -11.48 0.56 -15.39
CA VAL A 205 -11.45 2.03 -15.52
C VAL A 205 -10.21 2.63 -14.86
N GLU A 206 -9.83 2.13 -13.68
CA GLU A 206 -8.59 2.50 -13.01
C GLU A 206 -7.36 2.12 -13.84
N GLU A 207 -7.34 0.94 -14.47
CA GLU A 207 -6.25 0.49 -15.34
C GLU A 207 -6.01 1.43 -16.54
N ILE A 208 -7.07 2.00 -17.13
CA ILE A 208 -6.96 2.90 -18.29
C ILE A 208 -6.77 4.37 -17.91
N SER A 209 -7.05 4.75 -16.66
CA SER A 209 -7.00 6.15 -16.19
C SER A 209 -5.63 6.81 -16.36
N PRO A 210 -4.48 6.15 -16.08
CA PRO A 210 -3.16 6.71 -16.36
C PRO A 210 -2.94 7.04 -17.84
N ASN A 211 -3.45 6.21 -18.75
CA ASN A 211 -3.32 6.46 -20.19
C ASN A 211 -4.13 7.69 -20.62
N ILE A 212 -5.35 7.86 -20.09
CA ILE A 212 -6.20 9.03 -20.37
C ILE A 212 -5.52 10.32 -19.93
N ARG A 213 -4.98 10.35 -18.70
CA ARG A 213 -4.28 11.54 -18.18
C ARG A 213 -3.01 11.84 -18.96
N TYR A 214 -2.25 10.82 -19.36
CA TYR A 214 -1.07 11.01 -20.21
C TYR A 214 -1.43 11.61 -21.58
N CYS A 215 -2.53 11.15 -22.19
CA CYS A 215 -3.02 11.77 -23.42
C CYS A 215 -3.47 13.23 -23.19
N ALA A 216 -4.20 13.52 -22.10
CA ALA A 216 -4.64 14.87 -21.77
C ALA A 216 -3.46 15.84 -21.55
N TYR A 217 -2.42 15.35 -20.89
CA TYR A 217 -1.18 16.10 -20.71
C TYR A 217 -0.51 16.47 -22.04
N ASN A 218 -0.36 15.51 -22.96
CA ASN A 218 0.25 15.76 -24.27
C ASN A 218 -0.63 16.64 -25.19
N ILE A 219 -1.93 16.77 -24.90
CA ILE A 219 -2.83 17.71 -25.57
C ILE A 219 -2.62 19.16 -25.05
N GLY A 220 -2.03 19.33 -23.86
CA GLY A 220 -1.70 20.63 -23.27
C GLY A 220 -2.67 21.10 -22.19
N ASP A 221 -3.45 20.19 -21.59
CA ASP A 221 -4.44 20.53 -20.58
C ASP A 221 -3.77 20.74 -19.20
N GLN A 222 -3.73 21.98 -18.70
CA GLN A 222 -3.02 22.36 -17.46
C GLN A 222 -3.62 21.69 -16.21
N ASN A 223 -4.92 21.37 -16.21
CA ASN A 223 -5.55 20.66 -15.10
C ASN A 223 -5.09 19.19 -14.99
N ALA A 224 -4.70 18.57 -16.11
CA ALA A 224 -4.18 17.20 -16.11
C ALA A 224 -2.78 17.11 -15.49
N MET A 225 -2.01 18.21 -15.43
CA MET A 225 -0.73 18.27 -14.72
C MET A 225 -0.90 18.10 -13.22
N ASN A 226 -1.83 18.84 -12.62
CA ASN A 226 -2.09 18.77 -11.18
C ASN A 226 -2.64 17.38 -10.78
N GLU A 227 -3.47 16.78 -11.63
CA GLU A 227 -3.97 15.41 -11.41
C GLU A 227 -2.93 14.31 -11.63
N LEU A 228 -1.97 14.49 -12.54
CA LEU A 228 -0.83 13.58 -12.71
C LEU A 228 0.12 13.64 -11.52
N MET A 229 0.37 14.85 -11.01
CA MET A 229 1.15 15.09 -9.80
C MET A 229 0.53 14.38 -8.58
N GLN A 230 -0.81 14.44 -8.43
CA GLN A 230 -1.53 13.73 -7.37
C GLN A 230 -1.42 12.20 -7.49
N MET A 231 -1.41 11.63 -8.70
CA MET A 231 -1.24 10.18 -8.86
C MET A 231 0.19 9.68 -8.61
N ARG A 232 1.22 10.56 -8.71
CA ARG A 232 2.58 10.26 -8.22
C ARG A 232 2.58 9.93 -6.72
N LEU A 233 1.69 10.56 -5.95
CA LEU A 233 1.54 10.35 -4.52
C LEU A 233 0.83 9.03 -4.19
N SER A 234 -0.09 8.58 -5.05
CA SER A 234 -0.88 7.36 -4.84
C SER A 234 -0.24 6.10 -5.46
N ALA A 235 0.51 6.21 -6.56
CA ALA A 235 1.08 5.08 -7.29
C ALA A 235 2.44 4.64 -6.72
N GLY A 236 2.44 4.15 -5.48
CA GLY A 236 3.61 3.55 -4.82
C GLY A 236 4.05 2.18 -5.36
N GLY A 237 3.51 1.70 -6.49
CA GLY A 237 3.93 0.44 -7.10
C GLY A 237 3.25 0.12 -8.43
N GLY A 238 4.03 -0.24 -9.46
CA GLY A 238 3.53 -1.02 -10.59
C GLY A 238 3.55 -0.41 -11.99
N GLY A 239 4.36 0.64 -12.26
CA GLY A 239 4.40 1.28 -13.59
C GLY A 239 5.79 1.74 -14.06
N GLY A 240 6.84 0.93 -13.84
CA GLY A 240 8.25 1.35 -13.98
C GLY A 240 8.59 2.14 -15.26
N MET A 241 8.08 1.73 -16.42
CA MET A 241 8.44 2.40 -17.69
C MET A 241 7.60 3.64 -18.03
N MET A 242 6.42 3.78 -17.42
CA MET A 242 5.54 4.95 -17.60
C MET A 242 5.90 6.04 -16.60
N ALA A 243 6.25 5.66 -15.37
CA ALA A 243 6.75 6.56 -14.32
C ALA A 243 8.05 7.26 -14.74
N GLU A 244 9.04 6.52 -15.28
CA GLU A 244 10.30 7.12 -15.75
C GLU A 244 10.09 8.12 -16.89
N LYS A 245 9.20 7.81 -17.85
CA LYS A 245 8.85 8.75 -18.92
C LYS A 245 8.07 9.95 -18.38
N LEU A 246 7.23 9.75 -17.36
CA LEU A 246 6.50 10.82 -16.68
C LEU A 246 7.48 11.76 -15.99
N GLU A 247 8.45 11.24 -15.24
CA GLU A 247 9.49 12.01 -14.56
C GLU A 247 10.39 12.76 -15.56
N ALA A 248 10.79 12.11 -16.66
CA ALA A 248 11.54 12.75 -17.74
C ALA A 248 10.77 13.93 -18.39
N LEU A 249 9.45 13.81 -18.51
CA LEU A 249 8.60 14.87 -19.08
C LEU A 249 8.30 15.99 -18.08
N ILE A 250 8.15 15.66 -16.79
CA ILE A 250 8.03 16.66 -15.71
C ILE A 250 9.33 17.46 -15.60
N THR A 251 10.49 16.81 -15.59
CA THR A 251 11.79 17.49 -15.60
C THR A 251 11.98 18.35 -16.85
N GLN A 252 11.54 17.89 -18.03
CA GLN A 252 11.56 18.69 -19.25
C GLN A 252 10.65 19.92 -19.18
N THR A 253 9.51 19.82 -18.50
CA THR A 253 8.56 20.94 -18.35
C THR A 253 9.04 21.94 -17.31
N ARG A 254 9.57 21.44 -16.20
CA ARG A 254 10.30 22.27 -15.23
C ARG A 254 11.49 22.96 -15.89
N ALA A 255 12.21 22.30 -16.81
CA ALA A 255 13.30 22.94 -17.57
C ALA A 255 12.80 24.07 -18.48
N LYS A 256 11.62 23.92 -19.11
CA LYS A 256 10.99 24.99 -19.91
C LYS A 256 10.53 26.17 -19.07
N GLN A 257 9.92 25.92 -17.90
CA GLN A 257 9.52 26.98 -16.95
C GLN A 257 10.73 27.61 -16.26
N ALA A 258 11.78 26.83 -16.02
CA ALA A 258 13.07 27.29 -15.55
C ALA A 258 13.74 28.23 -16.57
N ALA A 259 13.44 28.21 -17.86
CA ALA A 259 14.00 29.23 -18.76
C ALA A 259 13.57 30.66 -18.37
N THR A 260 12.48 30.82 -17.61
CA THR A 260 11.89 32.13 -17.25
C THR A 260 12.31 32.64 -15.86
N MET A 261 12.89 31.79 -14.99
CA MET A 261 13.21 32.14 -13.59
C MET A 261 14.71 32.44 -13.38
N SER A 262 15.13 33.69 -13.56
CA SER A 262 16.55 34.05 -13.45
C SER A 262 17.05 34.26 -12.02
N GLU A 263 16.17 34.56 -11.06
CA GLU A 263 16.56 35.06 -9.73
C GLU A 263 15.78 34.37 -8.61
N VAL A 264 16.45 34.16 -7.48
CA VAL A 264 15.83 33.66 -6.24
C VAL A 264 16.19 34.59 -5.09
N GLU A 265 15.18 35.01 -4.35
CA GLU A 265 15.35 35.83 -3.16
C GLU A 265 15.42 34.96 -1.91
N TRP A 266 16.48 35.10 -1.13
CA TRP A 266 16.60 34.45 0.17
C TRP A 266 17.15 35.43 1.21
N ARG A 267 16.41 35.60 2.33
CA ARG A 267 16.75 36.49 3.46
C ARG A 267 17.11 37.93 3.01
N GLY A 268 16.39 38.46 2.01
CA GLY A 268 16.57 39.82 1.48
C GLY A 268 17.75 39.99 0.51
N ARG A 269 18.40 38.90 0.09
CA ARG A 269 19.39 38.90 -1.01
C ARG A 269 18.82 38.18 -2.23
N THR A 270 18.83 38.85 -3.38
CA THR A 270 18.50 38.24 -4.67
C THR A 270 19.75 37.65 -5.29
N VAL A 271 19.72 36.36 -5.62
CA VAL A 271 20.83 35.68 -6.27
C VAL A 271 20.42 35.19 -7.66
N PRO A 272 21.16 35.59 -8.71
CA PRO A 272 20.92 35.08 -10.05
C PRO A 272 21.36 33.62 -10.15
N VAL A 273 20.42 32.73 -10.49
CA VAL A 273 20.68 31.29 -10.61
C VAL A 273 21.03 30.98 -12.06
N LYS A 274 22.34 30.95 -12.36
CA LYS A 274 22.86 30.62 -13.69
C LYS A 274 22.78 29.13 -14.03
N ILE A 275 22.69 28.27 -13.01
CA ILE A 275 22.74 26.82 -13.15
C ILE A 275 21.33 26.28 -13.37
N ASP A 276 21.07 25.69 -14.54
CA ASP A 276 19.74 25.18 -14.92
C ASP A 276 19.22 24.10 -13.96
N LYS A 277 20.11 23.22 -13.47
CA LYS A 277 19.75 22.20 -12.47
C LYS A 277 19.24 22.81 -11.16
N ALA A 278 19.91 23.85 -10.67
CA ALA A 278 19.49 24.54 -9.44
C ALA A 278 18.15 25.26 -9.64
N ARG A 279 17.91 25.79 -10.83
CA ARG A 279 16.65 26.45 -11.16
C ARG A 279 15.47 25.48 -11.26
N ILE A 280 15.67 24.33 -11.88
CA ILE A 280 14.67 23.24 -11.93
C ILE A 280 14.31 22.76 -10.52
N PHE A 281 15.31 22.58 -9.66
CA PHE A 281 15.12 22.17 -8.27
C PHE A 281 14.32 23.20 -7.47
N LEU A 282 14.68 24.49 -7.55
CA LEU A 282 14.03 25.56 -6.78
C LEU A 282 12.57 25.78 -7.21
N LEU A 283 12.26 25.63 -8.51
CA LEU A 283 10.87 25.62 -8.98
C LEU A 283 10.07 24.43 -8.44
N GLY A 284 10.69 23.24 -8.42
CA GLY A 284 10.05 22.04 -7.90
C GLY A 284 9.90 22.00 -6.38
N LEU A 285 10.59 22.89 -5.65
CA LEU A 285 10.61 22.89 -4.18
C LEU A 285 9.23 23.18 -3.61
N GLY A 286 8.51 24.18 -4.14
CA GLY A 286 7.15 24.51 -3.69
C GLY A 286 6.16 23.38 -3.93
N ASP A 287 6.21 22.75 -5.11
CA ASP A 287 5.36 21.59 -5.41
C ASP A 287 5.66 20.40 -4.50
N ASN A 288 6.94 20.14 -4.25
CA ASN A 288 7.39 19.04 -3.39
C ASN A 288 6.99 19.29 -1.93
N GLU A 289 7.08 20.52 -1.43
CA GLU A 289 6.60 20.89 -0.09
C GLU A 289 5.07 20.75 0.03
N ALA A 290 4.31 21.18 -0.98
CA ALA A 290 2.86 20.99 -1.03
C ALA A 290 2.47 19.50 -1.08
N ALA A 291 3.20 18.70 -1.85
CA ALA A 291 3.03 17.25 -1.93
C ALA A 291 3.29 16.55 -0.59
N ILE A 292 4.32 16.97 0.15
CA ILE A 292 4.61 16.46 1.49
C ILE A 292 3.49 16.81 2.47
N ALA A 293 2.95 18.04 2.40
CA ALA A 293 1.85 18.47 3.26
C ALA A 293 0.53 17.73 2.97
N GLN A 294 0.26 17.38 1.70
CA GLN A 294 -0.96 16.67 1.28
C GLN A 294 -0.91 15.15 1.47
N ALA A 295 0.27 14.57 1.67
CA ALA A 295 0.42 13.13 1.83
C ALA A 295 -0.26 12.65 3.14
N ALA A 296 -1.26 11.77 3.02
CA ALA A 296 -1.94 11.18 4.17
C ALA A 296 -1.15 10.01 4.79
N ASN A 297 -0.39 9.26 3.98
CA ASN A 297 0.35 8.07 4.42
C ASN A 297 1.77 8.43 4.85
N GLU A 298 2.17 8.04 6.06
CA GLU A 298 3.49 8.35 6.62
C GLU A 298 4.66 7.73 5.82
N GLU A 299 4.50 6.53 5.27
CA GLU A 299 5.51 5.92 4.38
C GLU A 299 5.68 6.71 3.07
N THR A 300 4.62 7.35 2.59
CA THR A 300 4.70 8.19 1.38
C THR A 300 5.39 9.51 1.68
N LYS A 301 5.17 10.10 2.86
CA LYS A 301 5.92 11.28 3.32
C LYS A 301 7.41 11.00 3.39
N GLU A 302 7.81 9.85 3.95
CA GLU A 302 9.23 9.47 4.04
C GLU A 302 9.87 9.34 2.64
N ARG A 303 9.21 8.66 1.70
CA ARG A 303 9.72 8.55 0.32
C ARG A 303 9.85 9.91 -0.37
N LEU A 304 8.91 10.83 -0.14
CA LEU A 304 8.96 12.18 -0.69
C LEU A 304 10.14 12.99 -0.11
N TYR A 305 10.37 12.90 1.20
CA TYR A 305 11.55 13.50 1.83
C TYR A 305 12.86 12.93 1.27
N GLU A 306 12.95 11.61 1.08
CA GLU A 306 14.16 10.98 0.51
C GLU A 306 14.40 11.41 -0.94
N THR A 307 13.34 11.49 -1.75
CA THR A 307 13.41 11.97 -3.14
C THR A 307 13.88 13.42 -3.18
N LEU A 308 13.30 14.31 -2.36
CA LEU A 308 13.70 15.72 -2.27
C LEU A 308 15.16 15.87 -1.81
N LEU A 309 15.60 15.07 -0.84
CA LEU A 309 16.99 15.07 -0.37
C LEU A 309 17.97 14.57 -1.43
N ALA A 310 17.60 13.58 -2.24
CA ALA A 310 18.41 13.10 -3.35
C ALA A 310 18.57 14.19 -4.42
N GLU A 311 17.46 14.79 -4.88
CA GLU A 311 17.47 15.89 -5.85
C GLU A 311 18.30 17.08 -5.33
N CYS A 312 18.21 17.39 -4.03
CA CYS A 312 18.98 18.47 -3.40
C CYS A 312 20.48 18.16 -3.36
N ARG A 313 20.88 16.91 -3.06
CA ARG A 313 22.30 16.49 -3.07
C ARG A 313 22.91 16.59 -4.46
N ASP A 314 22.18 16.14 -5.49
CA ASP A 314 22.62 16.21 -6.88
C ASP A 314 22.79 17.67 -7.34
N THR A 315 21.88 18.54 -6.91
CA THR A 315 21.94 19.97 -7.18
C THR A 315 23.12 20.64 -6.48
N ILE A 316 23.35 20.34 -5.19
CA ILE A 316 24.50 20.85 -4.43
C ILE A 316 25.82 20.41 -5.09
N GLN A 317 25.90 19.15 -5.55
CA GLN A 317 27.08 18.64 -6.24
C GLN A 317 27.35 19.42 -7.54
N ALA A 318 26.31 19.70 -8.34
CA ALA A 318 26.45 20.51 -9.54
C ALA A 318 26.94 21.94 -9.23
N VAL A 319 26.40 22.59 -8.20
CA VAL A 319 26.87 23.92 -7.77
C VAL A 319 28.30 23.88 -7.23
N ARG A 320 28.67 22.80 -6.53
CA ARG A 320 30.03 22.62 -5.99
C ARG A 320 31.07 22.41 -7.10
N GLU A 321 30.70 21.75 -8.19
CA GLU A 321 31.56 21.60 -9.37
C GLU A 321 31.83 22.94 -10.05
N GLU A 322 30.80 23.78 -10.21
CA GLU A 322 30.94 25.16 -10.72
C GLU A 322 31.73 26.08 -9.76
N LEU A 323 31.60 25.89 -8.45
CA LEU A 323 32.44 26.61 -7.48
C LEU A 323 33.92 26.24 -7.60
N LYS A 324 34.23 24.97 -7.89
CA LYS A 324 35.62 24.53 -8.11
C LYS A 324 36.19 25.08 -9.42
N THR A 325 35.38 25.20 -10.47
CA THR A 325 35.82 25.82 -11.74
C THR A 325 36.05 27.31 -11.56
N GLU A 326 35.18 28.02 -10.83
CA GLU A 326 35.34 29.44 -10.51
C GLU A 326 36.57 29.70 -9.61
N ALA A 327 36.82 28.84 -8.62
CA ALA A 327 38.02 28.94 -7.76
C ALA A 327 39.32 28.79 -8.54
N LYS A 328 39.39 27.83 -9.48
CA LYS A 328 40.54 27.67 -10.39
C LYS A 328 40.73 28.84 -11.35
N GLN A 329 39.65 29.52 -11.72
CA GLN A 329 39.72 30.73 -12.55
C GLN A 329 40.17 31.95 -11.73
N ARG A 330 39.72 32.07 -10.48
CA ARG A 330 40.15 33.14 -9.56
C ARG A 330 41.61 33.01 -9.12
N GLU A 331 42.14 31.80 -8.98
CA GLU A 331 43.59 31.60 -8.76
C GLU A 331 44.46 32.14 -9.91
N ARG A 332 43.88 32.42 -11.08
CA ARG A 332 44.56 33.07 -12.23
C ARG A 332 44.36 34.58 -12.30
N SER A 333 43.52 35.17 -11.44
CA SER A 333 43.20 36.60 -11.44
C SER A 333 43.28 37.16 -10.01
N ASP A 334 44.30 37.97 -9.73
CA ASP A 334 44.56 38.63 -8.43
C ASP A 334 43.50 39.69 -8.05
N GLU A 335 42.23 39.31 -7.89
CA GLU A 335 41.19 40.18 -7.30
C GLU A 335 40.55 39.51 -6.09
N ALA A 336 41.15 39.78 -4.92
CA ALA A 336 40.60 39.45 -3.62
C ALA A 336 39.52 40.47 -3.20
N SER A 337 38.25 40.18 -3.53
CA SER A 337 37.12 40.89 -2.93
C SER A 337 36.52 40.02 -1.81
N GLY A 338 36.60 40.50 -0.57
CA GLY A 338 36.16 39.83 0.66
C GLY A 338 34.65 39.66 0.84
N LYS A 339 33.85 39.68 -0.23
CA LYS A 339 32.41 39.36 -0.18
C LYS A 339 32.18 37.94 -0.70
N VAL A 340 31.43 37.14 0.05
CA VAL A 340 31.06 35.77 -0.33
C VAL A 340 30.50 35.76 -1.76
N SER A 341 31.07 34.94 -2.65
CA SER A 341 30.64 34.82 -4.04
C SER A 341 29.13 34.51 -4.11
N ASN A 342 28.42 35.07 -5.10
CA ASN A 342 27.00 34.75 -5.32
C ASN A 342 26.74 33.24 -5.48
N LEU A 343 27.70 32.51 -6.08
CA LEU A 343 27.66 31.04 -6.17
C LEU A 343 27.87 30.35 -4.82
N GLN A 344 28.70 30.93 -3.95
CA GLN A 344 28.91 30.42 -2.59
C GLN A 344 27.67 30.66 -1.72
N PHE A 345 26.98 31.79 -1.91
CA PHE A 345 25.70 32.07 -1.26
C PHE A 345 24.60 31.12 -1.76
N LEU A 346 24.54 30.84 -3.07
CA LEU A 346 23.63 29.82 -3.63
C LEU A 346 23.91 28.44 -3.04
N HIS A 347 25.18 28.06 -2.89
CA HIS A 347 25.56 26.81 -2.23
C HIS A 347 25.13 26.78 -0.76
N SER A 348 25.31 27.88 -0.01
CA SER A 348 24.83 28.01 1.37
C SER A 348 23.30 27.90 1.45
N TYR A 349 22.56 28.47 0.49
CA TYR A 349 21.10 28.37 0.42
C TYR A 349 20.62 26.93 0.15
N LEU A 350 21.21 26.25 -0.83
CA LEU A 350 20.88 24.85 -1.10
C LEU A 350 21.27 23.95 0.08
N THR A 351 22.38 24.23 0.74
CA THR A 351 22.80 23.51 1.95
C THR A 351 21.83 23.76 3.11
N TYR A 352 21.30 24.99 3.24
CA TYR A 352 20.24 25.31 4.19
C TYR A 352 18.98 24.48 3.90
N ILE A 353 18.50 24.44 2.65
CA ILE A 353 17.34 23.63 2.24
C ILE A 353 17.55 22.16 2.59
N LYS A 354 18.72 21.60 2.27
CA LYS A 354 19.08 20.21 2.59
C LYS A 354 18.97 19.95 4.08
N LEU A 355 19.65 20.75 4.90
CA LEU A 355 19.71 20.56 6.35
C LEU A 355 18.33 20.77 6.99
N TRP A 356 17.58 21.77 6.54
CA TRP A 356 16.22 22.01 6.99
C TRP A 356 15.27 20.86 6.65
N THR A 357 15.39 20.29 5.45
CA THR A 357 14.62 19.11 5.03
C THR A 357 14.96 17.88 5.87
N VAL A 358 16.24 17.70 6.23
CA VAL A 358 16.66 16.63 7.17
C VAL A 358 16.04 16.83 8.56
N VAL A 359 16.00 18.07 9.06
CA VAL A 359 15.36 18.39 10.35
C VAL A 359 13.86 18.03 10.30
N LYS A 360 13.13 18.50 9.29
CA LYS A 360 11.69 18.20 9.12
C LYS A 360 11.41 16.70 9.00
N ARG A 361 12.21 15.95 8.22
CA ARG A 361 12.07 14.49 8.11
C ARG A 361 12.23 13.82 9.47
N ASN A 362 13.31 14.13 10.19
CA ASN A 362 13.61 13.49 11.47
C ASN A 362 12.60 13.88 12.56
N GLU A 363 12.04 15.08 12.51
CA GLU A 363 10.94 15.53 13.38
C GLU A 363 9.67 14.69 13.13
N SER A 364 9.26 14.53 11.87
CA SER A 364 8.14 13.65 11.49
C SER A 364 8.36 12.19 11.94
N MET A 365 9.58 11.66 11.75
CA MET A 365 9.94 10.33 12.23
C MET A 365 9.93 10.22 13.76
N ALA A 366 10.35 11.28 14.46
CA ALA A 366 10.36 11.32 15.93
C ALA A 366 8.92 11.31 16.49
N HIS A 367 8.01 12.09 15.90
CA HIS A 367 6.59 12.06 16.27
C HIS A 367 5.96 10.69 16.03
N MET A 368 6.28 10.03 14.91
CA MET A 368 5.81 8.68 14.62
C MET A 368 6.32 7.66 15.65
N LEU A 369 7.61 7.70 15.99
CA LEU A 369 8.17 6.80 16.99
C LEU A 369 7.60 7.07 18.37
N GLN A 370 7.35 8.32 18.75
CA GLN A 370 6.69 8.68 20.01
C GLN A 370 5.26 8.14 20.08
N ALA A 371 4.48 8.24 19.00
CA ALA A 371 3.12 7.68 18.94
C ALA A 371 3.13 6.16 19.11
N LYS A 372 4.00 5.45 18.37
CA LYS A 372 4.17 3.99 18.47
C LYS A 372 4.71 3.52 19.82
N LEU A 373 5.41 4.40 20.54
CA LEU A 373 5.92 4.13 21.88
C LEU A 373 4.80 4.24 22.94
N LYS A 374 3.82 5.15 22.76
CA LYS A 374 2.68 5.32 23.68
C LYS A 374 1.63 4.20 23.59
N GLU A 375 1.60 3.43 22.50
CA GLU A 375 0.68 2.29 22.35
C GLU A 375 1.13 1.07 23.19
N PRO A 376 0.22 0.40 23.92
CA PRO A 376 0.53 -0.82 24.66
C PRO A 376 0.92 -1.94 23.68
N GLN A 377 2.07 -2.58 23.90
CA GLN A 377 2.53 -3.68 23.04
C GLN A 377 1.56 -4.86 23.12
N THR A 378 0.93 -5.20 21.99
CA THR A 378 0.00 -6.32 21.86
C THR A 378 0.64 -7.63 21.38
N ASP A 379 1.88 -7.59 20.88
CA ASP A 379 2.56 -8.75 20.27
C ASP A 379 3.98 -8.98 20.83
N GLU A 380 4.16 -10.06 21.58
CA GLU A 380 5.45 -10.56 22.11
C GLU A 380 6.49 -10.89 21.01
N ASN A 381 6.05 -11.16 19.77
CA ASN A 381 6.90 -11.69 18.69
C ASN A 381 7.50 -10.65 17.73
N LYS A 382 7.18 -9.36 17.85
CA LYS A 382 7.84 -8.30 17.07
C LYS A 382 8.67 -7.43 17.99
N ARG A 383 9.98 -7.31 17.71
CA ARG A 383 10.83 -6.29 18.36
C ARG A 383 10.24 -4.91 18.06
N GLY A 384 9.47 -4.37 19.01
CA GLY A 384 8.94 -3.02 18.92
C GLY A 384 10.05 -1.96 18.80
N PRO A 385 9.70 -0.71 18.45
CA PRO A 385 10.66 0.39 18.29
C PRO A 385 11.48 0.63 19.56
N ARG A 386 12.78 0.96 19.44
CA ARG A 386 13.64 1.26 20.61
C ARG A 386 13.66 2.76 20.86
N PRO A 387 13.52 3.23 22.11
CA PRO A 387 13.81 4.61 22.53
C PRO A 387 15.17 5.15 22.13
N GLN A 388 16.18 4.27 22.02
CA GLN A 388 17.50 4.63 21.52
C GLN A 388 17.43 5.19 20.09
N ASP A 389 16.50 4.68 19.28
CA ASP A 389 16.29 5.15 17.91
C ASP A 389 15.72 6.58 17.92
N LEU A 390 14.89 6.94 18.91
CA LEU A 390 14.37 8.31 19.08
C LEU A 390 15.48 9.30 19.50
N ILE A 391 16.33 8.93 20.46
CA ILE A 391 17.50 9.75 20.85
C ILE A 391 18.40 9.99 19.64
N ARG A 392 18.65 8.94 18.84
CA ARG A 392 19.46 9.05 17.62
C ARG A 392 18.87 10.05 16.62
N LEU A 393 17.55 10.12 16.46
CA LEU A 393 16.91 11.10 15.58
C LEU A 393 17.16 12.54 16.05
N TYR A 394 16.99 12.82 17.34
CA TYR A 394 17.27 14.15 17.90
C TYR A 394 18.75 14.52 17.83
N ASP A 395 19.66 13.54 17.93
CA ASP A 395 21.10 13.76 17.74
C ASP A 395 21.42 14.21 16.32
N ILE A 396 20.79 13.59 15.32
CA ILE A 396 20.93 13.98 13.91
C ILE A 396 20.34 15.37 13.69
N ILE A 397 19.20 15.71 14.31
CA ILE A 397 18.62 17.06 14.25
C ILE A 397 19.60 18.09 14.83
N LEU A 398 20.17 17.82 16.01
CA LEU A 398 21.12 18.72 16.65
C LEU A 398 22.41 18.88 15.85
N GLN A 399 22.93 17.81 15.26
CA GLN A 399 24.08 17.87 14.36
C GLN A 399 23.76 18.72 13.12
N SER A 400 22.58 18.54 12.52
CA SER A 400 22.15 19.30 11.35
C SER A 400 21.98 20.80 11.66
N LEU A 401 21.46 21.14 12.84
CA LEU A 401 21.33 22.53 13.31
C LEU A 401 22.69 23.14 13.68
N ALA A 402 23.63 22.36 14.19
CA ALA A 402 25.00 22.81 14.41
C ALA A 402 25.69 23.14 13.07
N GLU A 403 25.52 22.30 12.05
CA GLU A 403 26.02 22.58 10.70
C GLU A 403 25.39 23.86 10.11
N LEU A 404 24.08 24.09 10.33
CA LEU A 404 23.38 25.31 9.93
C LEU A 404 23.97 26.59 10.55
N SER A 405 24.47 26.51 11.79
CA SER A 405 25.09 27.66 12.46
C SER A 405 26.45 28.06 11.88
N THR A 406 27.08 27.17 11.11
CA THR A 406 28.42 27.36 10.52
C THR A 406 28.38 27.69 9.02
N LEU A 407 27.21 28.00 8.47
CA LEU A 407 27.06 28.31 7.05
C LEU A 407 27.76 29.62 6.66
N GLN A 408 28.62 29.53 5.63
CA GLN A 408 29.39 30.65 5.12
C GLN A 408 28.47 31.69 4.44
N GLY A 409 28.64 32.97 4.80
CA GLY A 409 27.88 34.10 4.24
C GLY A 409 26.65 34.54 5.02
N LEU A 410 26.35 33.89 6.15
CA LEU A 410 25.25 34.24 7.09
C LEU A 410 25.78 34.63 8.48
N GLU A 411 27.08 34.87 8.60
CA GLU A 411 27.73 35.25 9.87
C GLU A 411 27.25 36.61 10.38
N GLU A 412 26.81 37.49 9.48
CA GLU A 412 26.29 38.83 9.78
C GLU A 412 24.79 38.84 10.11
N ASP A 413 24.05 37.76 9.80
CA ASP A 413 22.61 37.67 10.05
C ASP A 413 22.31 37.22 11.50
N HIS A 414 22.40 38.17 12.42
CA HIS A 414 22.14 37.94 13.85
C HIS A 414 20.72 37.40 14.15
N THR A 415 19.74 37.65 13.29
CA THR A 415 18.37 37.10 13.43
C THR A 415 18.36 35.59 13.15
N PHE A 416 19.05 35.15 12.11
CA PHE A 416 19.18 33.73 11.73
C PHE A 416 19.93 32.94 12.80
N GLN A 417 21.07 33.46 13.28
CA GLN A 417 21.84 32.81 14.35
C GLN A 417 21.03 32.66 15.64
N LYS A 418 20.24 33.68 16.01
CA LYS A 418 19.34 33.62 17.18
C LYS A 418 18.23 32.56 16.98
N GLU A 419 17.67 32.46 15.79
CA GLU A 419 16.63 31.47 15.45
C GLU A 419 17.17 30.02 15.52
N VAL A 420 18.34 29.78 14.92
CA VAL A 420 19.01 28.46 14.97
C VAL A 420 19.42 28.12 16.40
N ALA A 421 19.96 29.08 17.17
CA ALA A 421 20.32 28.88 18.57
C ALA A 421 19.10 28.54 19.44
N LEU A 422 17.94 29.17 19.21
CA LEU A 422 16.69 28.84 19.87
C LEU A 422 16.24 27.41 19.54
N LYS A 423 16.21 27.04 18.25
CA LYS A 423 15.85 25.69 17.80
C LYS A 423 16.79 24.64 18.41
N MET A 424 18.10 24.89 18.44
CA MET A 424 19.05 24.01 19.11
C MET A 424 18.75 23.82 20.60
N LEU A 425 18.36 24.88 21.32
CA LEU A 425 18.00 24.78 22.73
C LEU A 425 16.73 23.95 22.94
N VAL A 426 15.73 24.12 22.08
CA VAL A 426 14.48 23.34 22.11
C VAL A 426 14.77 21.86 21.90
N TYR A 427 15.49 21.51 20.84
CA TYR A 427 15.82 20.12 20.57
C TYR A 427 16.80 19.50 21.59
N LYS A 428 17.64 20.31 22.24
CA LYS A 428 18.42 19.86 23.41
C LYS A 428 17.51 19.55 24.60
N ALA A 429 16.47 20.36 24.83
CA ALA A 429 15.49 20.11 25.88
C ALA A 429 14.72 18.80 25.61
N TYR A 430 14.20 18.60 24.39
CA TYR A 430 13.53 17.36 23.98
C TYR A 430 14.46 16.14 24.03
N ARG A 431 15.71 16.26 23.56
CA ARG A 431 16.69 15.18 23.74
C ARG A 431 16.87 14.84 25.21
N SER A 432 17.03 15.85 26.08
CA SER A 432 17.24 15.63 27.51
C SER A 432 16.02 15.06 28.24
N SER A 433 14.80 15.39 27.79
CA SER A 433 13.57 14.80 28.36
C SER A 433 13.47 13.32 28.00
N LEU A 434 13.93 12.93 26.81
CA LEU A 434 13.97 11.52 26.38
C LEU A 434 15.10 10.72 27.01
N THR A 435 16.17 11.37 27.46
CA THR A 435 17.18 10.75 28.32
C THR A 435 16.72 10.64 29.78
N SER A 436 15.65 11.35 30.15
CA SER A 436 15.09 11.26 31.50
C SER A 436 14.33 9.94 31.65
N PRO A 437 14.53 9.20 32.76
CA PRO A 437 14.08 7.81 32.83
C PRO A 437 12.58 7.60 32.58
N SER A 438 11.67 8.48 32.99
CA SER A 438 10.23 8.18 32.90
C SER A 438 9.56 8.47 31.56
N LEU A 439 10.15 9.28 30.68
CA LEU A 439 9.46 9.81 29.50
C LEU A 439 9.58 8.94 28.22
N SER A 440 10.17 7.74 28.32
CA SER A 440 10.30 6.83 27.18
C SER A 440 9.93 5.39 27.56
N PRO A 441 9.05 4.68 26.84
CA PRO A 441 8.50 3.40 27.32
C PRO A 441 9.42 2.16 27.24
N ARG A 442 10.69 2.28 26.82
CA ARG A 442 11.76 1.33 27.27
C ARG A 442 12.74 1.94 28.26
N CYS A 443 12.75 3.26 28.42
CA CYS A 443 13.17 3.83 29.69
C CYS A 443 12.14 3.54 30.79
N PHE A 444 10.93 3.04 30.49
CA PHE A 444 10.10 2.40 31.51
C PHE A 444 10.86 1.27 32.19
N PHE A 445 11.61 0.41 31.47
CA PHE A 445 12.43 -0.62 32.10
C PHE A 445 13.74 -0.10 32.72
N ILE A 446 14.32 0.99 32.22
CA ILE A 446 15.53 1.61 32.82
C ILE A 446 15.19 2.49 34.04
N ALA A 447 14.06 3.20 34.02
CA ALA A 447 13.44 3.89 35.13
C ALA A 447 12.92 2.89 36.13
N GLN A 448 12.23 1.83 35.72
CA GLN A 448 11.91 0.72 36.60
C GLN A 448 13.21 0.11 37.11
N SER A 449 14.30 0.03 36.35
CA SER A 449 15.61 -0.38 36.91
C SER A 449 16.22 0.64 37.88
N TYR A 450 16.09 1.96 37.69
CA TYR A 450 16.60 2.98 38.62
C TYR A 450 15.69 3.23 39.84
N VAL A 451 14.40 3.00 39.69
CA VAL A 451 13.37 2.92 40.74
C VAL A 451 13.57 1.64 41.53
N LEU A 452 13.78 0.49 40.88
CA LEU A 452 14.18 -0.78 41.50
C LEU A 452 15.56 -0.70 42.16
N VAL A 453 16.47 0.13 41.63
CA VAL A 453 17.81 0.41 42.20
C VAL A 453 17.79 1.63 43.13
N LYS A 454 16.62 2.23 43.40
CA LYS A 454 16.38 3.35 44.34
C LYS A 454 17.29 4.59 44.18
N LYS A 455 17.75 4.88 42.95
CA LYS A 455 18.62 6.03 42.62
C LYS A 455 17.80 7.27 42.22
N TRP A 456 17.04 7.78 43.18
CA TRP A 456 16.09 8.88 43.02
C TRP A 456 16.77 10.23 42.72
N SER A 457 17.96 10.46 43.29
CA SER A 457 18.76 11.68 43.12
C SER A 457 19.16 11.95 41.67
N GLU A 458 19.64 10.92 40.98
CA GLU A 458 20.12 11.02 39.60
C GLU A 458 18.97 11.32 38.63
N ALA A 459 17.78 10.76 38.87
CA ALA A 459 16.59 11.03 38.08
C ALA A 459 16.09 12.48 38.26
N LEU A 460 16.07 13.00 39.50
CA LEU A 460 15.67 14.37 39.78
C LEU A 460 16.59 15.40 39.11
N VAL A 461 17.90 15.18 39.12
CA VAL A 461 18.88 16.06 38.46
C VAL A 461 18.64 16.14 36.95
N LEU A 462 18.23 15.03 36.32
CA LEU A 462 17.91 15.02 34.89
C LEU A 462 16.65 15.84 34.59
N TYR A 463 15.56 15.69 35.36
CA TYR A 463 14.36 16.52 35.18
C TYR A 463 14.62 18.00 35.41
N GLU A 464 15.43 18.35 36.42
CA GLU A 464 15.81 19.74 36.66
C GLU A 464 16.63 20.34 35.53
N ARG A 465 17.49 19.53 34.89
CA ARG A 465 18.22 19.94 33.70
C ARG A 465 17.30 20.21 32.52
N VAL A 466 16.29 19.37 32.31
CA VAL A 466 15.25 19.59 31.27
C VAL A 466 14.48 20.89 31.54
N LEU A 467 14.04 21.09 32.77
CA LEU A 467 13.32 22.30 33.18
C LEU A 467 14.18 23.57 33.05
N LYS A 468 15.49 23.48 33.31
CA LYS A 468 16.43 24.58 33.10
C LYS A 468 16.47 24.98 31.61
N TYR A 469 16.64 24.02 30.71
CA TYR A 469 16.63 24.31 29.28
C TYR A 469 15.27 24.84 28.80
N ALA A 470 14.16 24.29 29.29
CA ALA A 470 12.83 24.76 28.92
C ALA A 470 12.55 26.20 29.40
N LYS A 471 13.01 26.57 30.61
CA LYS A 471 12.95 27.95 31.13
C LYS A 471 13.85 28.91 30.35
N GLU A 472 15.05 28.47 29.95
CA GLU A 472 15.94 29.25 29.07
C GLU A 472 15.34 29.46 27.67
N VAL A 473 14.58 28.49 27.16
CA VAL A 473 13.84 28.63 25.90
C VAL A 473 12.70 29.63 26.07
N GLN A 474 11.90 29.56 27.14
CA GLN A 474 10.83 30.53 27.39
C GLN A 474 11.34 31.96 27.54
N SER A 475 12.46 32.17 28.24
CA SER A 475 13.03 33.50 28.43
C SER A 475 13.53 34.10 27.12
N LYS A 476 14.17 33.28 26.27
CA LYS A 476 14.65 33.71 24.94
C LYS A 476 13.54 33.80 23.89
N ALA A 477 12.48 33.01 24.00
CA ALA A 477 11.32 33.04 23.09
C ALA A 477 10.52 34.34 23.24
N LYS A 478 10.36 34.86 24.48
CA LYS A 478 9.72 36.18 24.75
C LYS A 478 10.42 37.35 24.04
N SER A 479 11.70 37.20 23.66
CA SER A 479 12.46 38.19 22.91
C SER A 479 12.23 38.14 21.39
N LEU A 480 11.65 37.07 20.84
CA LEU A 480 11.48 36.85 19.39
C LEU A 480 10.00 36.61 19.03
N ASN A 481 9.14 37.59 19.31
CA ASN A 481 7.67 37.46 19.24
C ASN A 481 7.03 36.98 17.91
N ASN A 482 7.75 36.84 16.79
CA ASN A 482 7.12 36.59 15.47
C ASN A 482 7.62 35.36 14.68
N SER A 483 8.60 34.58 15.16
CA SER A 483 9.20 33.46 14.38
C SER A 483 8.93 32.05 14.93
N LEU A 484 7.97 31.93 15.85
CA LEU A 484 7.76 30.76 16.72
C LEU A 484 6.63 29.79 16.29
N LYS A 485 5.98 29.99 15.14
CA LYS A 485 4.87 29.10 14.71
C LYS A 485 5.28 27.63 14.47
N ASP A 486 6.57 27.38 14.24
CA ASP A 486 7.13 26.05 13.92
C ASP A 486 7.85 25.39 15.10
N LEU A 487 7.68 25.89 16.34
CA LEU A 487 8.35 25.29 17.50
C LEU A 487 7.37 24.40 18.28
N PRO A 488 7.72 23.13 18.57
CA PRO A 488 6.87 22.23 19.33
C PRO A 488 6.61 22.80 20.73
N ASP A 489 5.39 22.63 21.24
CA ASP A 489 4.88 23.39 22.38
C ASP A 489 5.71 23.10 23.65
N VAL A 490 6.63 24.02 23.96
CA VAL A 490 7.54 23.90 25.10
C VAL A 490 6.76 23.93 26.42
N GLN A 491 5.53 24.47 26.42
CA GLN A 491 4.67 24.47 27.59
C GLN A 491 4.17 23.07 27.93
N GLU A 492 3.77 22.28 26.93
CA GLU A 492 3.37 20.88 27.12
C GLU A 492 4.53 20.03 27.66
N LEU A 493 5.74 20.24 27.14
CA LEU A 493 6.92 19.55 27.67
C LEU A 493 7.18 19.90 29.15
N ILE A 494 6.97 21.16 29.54
CA ILE A 494 7.15 21.59 30.94
C ILE A 494 6.08 20.96 31.84
N THR A 495 4.83 20.87 31.40
CA THR A 495 3.76 20.25 32.21
C THR A 495 3.98 18.76 32.36
N GLU A 496 4.33 18.05 31.29
CA GLU A 496 4.68 16.61 31.34
C GLU A 496 5.86 16.35 32.27
N VAL A 497 6.96 17.09 32.12
CA VAL A 497 8.17 16.92 32.94
C VAL A 497 7.91 17.26 34.41
N ASN A 498 7.08 18.26 34.71
CA ASN A 498 6.72 18.58 36.08
C ASN A 498 5.82 17.50 36.69
N ALA A 499 4.84 16.98 35.96
CA ALA A 499 3.98 15.88 36.43
C ALA A 499 4.83 14.65 36.81
N GLU A 500 5.80 14.31 35.96
CA GLU A 500 6.74 13.20 36.19
C GLU A 500 7.74 13.48 37.33
N LYS A 501 8.19 14.73 37.49
CA LYS A 501 9.00 15.12 38.64
C LYS A 501 8.23 14.91 39.95
N TYR A 502 6.98 15.36 40.01
CA TYR A 502 6.16 15.22 41.21
C TYR A 502 5.78 13.77 41.49
N SER A 503 5.51 12.96 40.46
CA SER A 503 5.25 11.52 40.63
C SER A 503 6.47 10.79 41.18
N LEU A 504 7.68 11.11 40.68
CA LEU A 504 8.93 10.55 41.19
C LEU A 504 9.24 11.00 42.62
N GLN A 505 8.97 12.27 42.97
CA GLN A 505 9.09 12.77 44.35
C GLN A 505 8.12 12.07 45.29
N ALA A 506 6.87 11.85 44.87
CA ALA A 506 5.90 11.09 45.64
C ALA A 506 6.35 9.64 45.83
N ALA A 507 6.84 8.98 44.78
CA ALA A 507 7.36 7.62 44.86
C ALA A 507 8.59 7.51 45.79
N ALA A 508 9.53 8.46 45.71
CA ALA A 508 10.71 8.48 46.58
C ALA A 508 10.36 8.71 48.06
N ILE A 509 9.33 9.50 48.36
CA ILE A 509 8.84 9.72 49.73
C ILE A 509 8.15 8.45 50.25
N LEU A 510 7.35 7.78 49.41
CA LEU A 510 6.66 6.54 49.75
C LEU A 510 7.60 5.32 49.89
N ASP A 511 8.77 5.34 49.25
CA ASP A 511 9.79 4.26 49.30
C ASP A 511 10.75 4.35 50.51
N THR A 512 10.48 5.25 51.47
CA THR A 512 11.30 5.44 52.69
C THR A 512 11.10 4.37 53.77
N GLU A 513 10.28 3.34 53.54
CA GLU A 513 10.06 2.26 54.52
C GLU A 513 11.08 1.10 54.46
N ASP A 514 11.94 1.01 53.42
CA ASP A 514 12.94 -0.06 53.33
C ASP A 514 14.35 0.47 52.97
N ALA A 515 15.16 0.74 54.01
CA ALA A 515 16.60 0.97 53.87
C ALA A 515 17.36 -0.36 53.75
N PRO A 516 18.29 -0.55 52.79
CA PRO A 516 18.98 -1.81 52.60
C PRO A 516 20.22 -1.92 53.50
N GLU A 517 20.26 -2.94 54.35
CA GLU A 517 21.51 -3.45 54.93
C GLU A 517 22.41 -4.04 53.82
N ALA A 518 23.73 -3.86 53.98
CA ALA A 518 24.75 -4.20 52.99
C ALA A 518 24.81 -5.72 52.65
N PRO A 519 25.20 -6.10 51.41
CA PRO A 519 25.13 -7.49 50.96
C PRO A 519 26.30 -8.33 51.50
N SER A 520 25.97 -9.42 52.17
CA SER A 520 26.91 -10.52 52.46
C SER A 520 26.89 -11.53 51.32
N GLN A 521 28.07 -11.92 50.86
CA GLN A 521 28.32 -12.86 49.76
C GLN A 521 27.64 -14.21 50.01
N GLN A 522 26.72 -14.63 49.14
CA GLN A 522 26.20 -16.01 49.12
C GLN A 522 26.72 -16.78 47.90
N LYS A 523 27.36 -17.92 48.19
CA LYS A 523 27.75 -18.96 47.25
C LYS A 523 26.51 -19.47 46.51
N VAL A 524 26.56 -19.47 45.18
CA VAL A 524 25.50 -20.00 44.32
C VAL A 524 25.29 -21.49 44.63
N LYS A 525 24.09 -21.85 45.10
CA LYS A 525 23.62 -23.24 45.18
C LYS A 525 23.10 -23.62 43.79
N ASP A 526 23.72 -24.62 43.19
CA ASP A 526 23.25 -25.24 41.96
C ASP A 526 21.93 -25.99 42.24
N ASN A 527 20.81 -25.52 41.68
CA ASN A 527 19.46 -25.93 42.09
C ASN A 527 18.67 -26.67 40.99
N THR A 528 19.38 -27.22 40.02
CA THR A 528 18.81 -28.03 38.93
C THR A 528 18.25 -29.37 39.44
N PRO A 529 17.10 -29.83 38.92
CA PRO A 529 16.48 -31.09 39.32
C PRO A 529 17.29 -32.32 38.86
N LEU A 530 17.18 -33.44 39.59
CA LEU A 530 17.89 -34.69 39.26
C LEU A 530 17.58 -35.19 37.84
N CYS A 531 16.35 -35.02 37.34
CA CYS A 531 15.94 -35.47 36.00
C CYS A 531 16.74 -34.84 34.86
N GLU A 532 17.33 -33.66 35.07
CA GLU A 532 18.15 -32.96 34.07
C GLU A 532 19.66 -33.25 34.22
N ARG A 533 20.06 -33.97 35.28
CA ARG A 533 21.46 -34.28 35.60
C ARG A 533 21.73 -35.77 35.75
N LEU A 534 20.92 -36.63 35.12
CA LEU A 534 21.06 -38.10 35.20
C LEU A 534 22.45 -38.60 34.76
N ASP A 535 23.14 -37.84 33.91
CA ASP A 535 24.46 -38.21 33.38
C ASP A 535 25.64 -37.83 34.31
N ASN A 536 25.39 -37.07 35.38
CA ASN A 536 26.44 -36.55 36.28
C ASN A 536 26.27 -37.11 37.71
N PHE A 537 27.26 -37.86 38.20
CA PHE A 537 27.26 -38.38 39.56
C PHE A 537 27.65 -37.29 40.58
N HIS A 538 26.69 -36.85 41.40
CA HIS A 538 26.89 -35.89 42.50
C HIS A 538 26.23 -36.41 43.79
N LEU A 539 26.96 -36.37 44.90
CA LEU A 539 26.46 -36.76 46.23
C LEU A 539 25.68 -35.57 46.83
N ASP A 540 24.39 -35.48 46.51
CA ASP A 540 23.51 -34.47 47.08
C ASP A 540 22.81 -34.99 48.36
N PRO A 541 23.16 -34.47 49.55
CA PRO A 541 22.53 -34.89 50.80
C PRO A 541 21.05 -34.49 50.90
N THR A 542 20.57 -33.55 50.06
CA THR A 542 19.17 -33.11 50.06
C THR A 542 18.21 -34.14 49.46
N LEU A 543 18.72 -35.08 48.65
CA LEU A 543 17.95 -36.20 48.09
C LEU A 543 17.50 -37.20 49.17
N VAL A 544 18.18 -37.23 50.32
CA VAL A 544 17.86 -38.09 51.47
C VAL A 544 16.93 -37.36 52.48
N GLY A 545 16.69 -36.06 52.27
CA GLY A 545 15.84 -35.24 53.12
C GLY A 545 14.33 -35.38 52.81
N LYS A 546 13.50 -34.69 53.60
CA LYS A 546 12.03 -34.72 53.47
C LYS A 546 11.47 -34.06 52.20
N GLN A 547 12.29 -33.29 51.48
CA GLN A 547 11.89 -32.58 50.25
C GLN A 547 13.00 -32.66 49.18
N PRO A 548 13.12 -33.79 48.46
CA PRO A 548 14.12 -33.95 47.43
C PRO A 548 13.73 -33.22 46.13
N ASN A 549 14.66 -32.49 45.52
CA ASN A 549 14.46 -31.79 44.24
C ASN A 549 14.68 -32.76 43.05
N LEU A 550 13.73 -33.67 42.85
CA LEU A 550 13.83 -34.74 41.84
C LEU A 550 13.47 -34.28 40.43
N VAL A 551 12.34 -33.60 40.32
CA VAL A 551 11.72 -33.12 39.07
C VAL A 551 11.06 -31.79 39.40
N GLN A 552 11.11 -30.83 38.47
CA GLN A 552 10.32 -29.61 38.63
C GLN A 552 8.83 -29.94 38.57
N PHE A 553 8.13 -29.63 39.66
CA PHE A 553 6.69 -29.84 39.76
C PHE A 553 6.01 -28.55 40.24
N PRO A 554 5.00 -28.03 39.52
CA PRO A 554 4.37 -28.62 38.33
C PRO A 554 5.27 -28.55 37.07
N PRO A 555 5.09 -29.46 36.10
CA PRO A 555 5.88 -29.45 34.87
C PRO A 555 5.61 -28.19 34.05
N ASP A 556 6.65 -27.66 33.41
CA ASP A 556 6.52 -26.52 32.51
C ASP A 556 5.64 -26.84 31.29
N PHE A 557 4.85 -25.86 30.86
CA PHE A 557 3.98 -26.00 29.70
C PHE A 557 4.80 -26.21 28.42
N GLN A 558 4.53 -27.31 27.71
CA GLN A 558 5.10 -27.58 26.39
C GLN A 558 4.03 -27.39 25.29
N PRO A 559 4.38 -26.79 24.15
CA PRO A 559 3.44 -26.64 23.04
C PRO A 559 3.15 -28.00 22.40
N ILE A 560 1.88 -28.43 22.43
CA ILE A 560 1.40 -29.62 21.73
C ILE A 560 0.75 -29.17 20.41
N PRO A 561 1.09 -29.75 19.25
CA PRO A 561 0.41 -29.44 17.99
C PRO A 561 -1.07 -29.86 18.08
N CYS A 562 -1.99 -28.95 17.74
CA CYS A 562 -3.43 -29.18 17.81
C CYS A 562 -3.83 -30.43 17.02
N LYS A 563 -4.49 -31.40 17.68
CA LYS A 563 -5.16 -32.51 16.98
C LYS A 563 -6.15 -31.93 15.97
N PRO A 564 -6.20 -32.42 14.72
CA PRO A 564 -7.19 -31.94 13.75
C PRO A 564 -8.61 -32.22 14.25
N LEU A 565 -9.53 -31.28 14.01
CA LEU A 565 -10.94 -31.46 14.39
C LEU A 565 -11.54 -32.64 13.62
N PHE A 566 -11.92 -33.68 14.35
CA PHE A 566 -12.64 -34.83 13.83
C PHE A 566 -14.03 -34.83 14.46
N PHE A 567 -15.07 -34.70 13.63
CA PHE A 567 -16.45 -34.75 14.10
C PHE A 567 -16.99 -36.16 13.94
N ASP A 568 -17.58 -36.71 15.01
CA ASP A 568 -18.31 -37.97 14.93
C ASP A 568 -19.71 -37.71 14.36
N LEU A 569 -19.80 -37.75 13.04
CA LEU A 569 -21.07 -37.57 12.31
C LEU A 569 -22.01 -38.78 12.48
N ALA A 570 -21.52 -39.93 12.96
CA ALA A 570 -22.34 -41.13 13.12
C ALA A 570 -23.35 -40.99 14.27
N LEU A 571 -23.01 -40.23 15.31
CA LEU A 571 -23.91 -39.95 16.43
C LEU A 571 -25.19 -39.23 15.96
N ASN A 572 -25.09 -38.35 14.97
CA ASN A 572 -26.25 -37.64 14.40
C ASN A 572 -27.25 -38.57 13.71
N HIS A 573 -26.83 -39.78 13.33
CA HIS A 573 -27.67 -40.78 12.69
C HIS A 573 -28.31 -41.77 13.67
N VAL A 574 -28.00 -41.66 14.97
CA VAL A 574 -28.65 -42.48 16.01
C VAL A 574 -29.98 -41.83 16.39
N ALA A 575 -31.06 -42.26 15.74
CA ALA A 575 -32.43 -41.88 16.08
C ALA A 575 -33.25 -43.12 16.44
N PHE A 576 -34.31 -42.94 17.24
CA PHE A 576 -35.26 -44.01 17.48
C PHE A 576 -35.99 -44.37 16.18
N PRO A 577 -36.31 -45.67 15.97
CA PRO A 577 -37.16 -46.05 14.84
C PRO A 577 -38.53 -45.37 14.98
N PRO A 578 -39.27 -45.17 13.89
CA PRO A 578 -40.64 -44.67 13.96
C PRO A 578 -41.48 -45.60 14.86
N LEU A 579 -42.00 -45.08 15.96
CA LEU A 579 -42.77 -45.86 16.95
C LEU A 579 -44.28 -45.75 16.73
N ASP A 580 -44.73 -45.22 15.59
CA ASP A 580 -46.15 -45.00 15.30
C ASP A 580 -46.98 -46.30 15.37
N ASP A 581 -46.39 -47.44 14.99
CA ASP A 581 -47.01 -48.77 15.07
C ASP A 581 -47.06 -49.36 16.49
N LYS A 582 -46.35 -48.74 17.44
CA LYS A 582 -46.28 -49.15 18.85
C LYS A 582 -47.17 -48.31 19.76
N VAL A 583 -47.73 -47.22 19.24
CA VAL A 583 -48.68 -46.37 19.96
C VAL A 583 -50.09 -46.92 19.71
N GLU A 584 -50.71 -47.50 20.73
CA GLU A 584 -52.13 -47.84 20.66
C GLU A 584 -52.96 -46.57 20.36
N GLN A 585 -53.56 -46.51 19.18
CA GLN A 585 -54.59 -45.54 18.86
C GLN A 585 -55.78 -45.76 19.80
N LYS A 586 -55.83 -45.03 20.92
CA LYS A 586 -57.03 -44.95 21.74
C LYS A 586 -58.10 -44.18 20.97
N GLY A 587 -58.96 -44.94 20.28
CA GLY A 587 -60.22 -44.46 19.75
C GLY A 587 -61.04 -43.78 20.85
N LYS A 588 -61.31 -42.48 20.67
CA LYS A 588 -62.31 -41.76 21.46
C LYS A 588 -63.59 -41.62 20.62
N GLY A 589 -64.45 -42.64 20.69
CA GLY A 589 -65.90 -42.48 20.56
C GLY A 589 -66.51 -42.71 21.94
N GLY A 590 -67.46 -41.92 22.45
CA GLY A 590 -68.15 -40.77 21.87
C GLY A 590 -69.08 -40.10 22.89
N LEU A 591 -69.56 -38.91 22.55
CA LEU A 591 -70.78 -38.34 23.10
C LEU A 591 -71.96 -39.14 22.53
N THR A 592 -72.59 -39.99 23.33
CA THR A 592 -74.05 -40.19 23.30
C THR A 592 -74.45 -40.87 24.60
N GLY A 593 -74.98 -40.07 25.51
CA GLY A 593 -76.00 -40.59 26.41
C GLY A 593 -77.19 -41.00 25.56
N TYR A 594 -77.45 -42.31 25.51
CA TYR A 594 -78.80 -42.89 25.61
C TYR A 594 -78.67 -44.35 26.06
N ILE A 595 -78.56 -44.51 27.39
CA ILE A 595 -79.25 -45.51 28.25
C ILE A 595 -78.81 -47.00 28.22
N LYS A 596 -78.65 -47.50 29.47
CA LYS A 596 -78.65 -48.89 30.01
C LYS A 596 -77.43 -49.75 29.66
N GLY A 597 -76.76 -50.41 30.60
CA GLY A 597 -76.97 -50.58 32.03
C GLY A 597 -76.14 -51.77 32.53
N ILE A 598 -76.03 -51.85 33.86
CA ILE A 598 -76.08 -53.09 34.65
C ILE A 598 -74.79 -53.94 34.79
N PHE A 599 -74.26 -53.92 36.04
CA PHE A 599 -73.16 -54.70 36.66
C PHE A 599 -71.74 -54.42 36.15
N GLY A 600 -70.73 -54.19 36.98
CA GLY A 600 -70.58 -54.31 38.43
C GLY A 600 -69.09 -54.49 38.74
N PHE A 601 -68.62 -53.88 39.84
CA PHE A 601 -67.41 -54.21 40.64
C PHE A 601 -66.11 -54.60 39.88
N GLY A 602 -64.97 -53.94 40.04
CA GLY A 602 -64.39 -53.41 41.25
C GLY A 602 -62.98 -53.98 41.40
N SER A 603 -61.95 -53.12 41.28
CA SER A 603 -60.71 -53.05 42.07
C SER A 603 -59.87 -51.90 41.55
#